data_AF-A0A3C1TJP3-F1
#
_entry.id   AF-A0A3C1TJP3-F1
#
_cell.length_a   1.000
_cell.length_b   1.000
_cell.length_c   1.000
_cell.angle_alpha   90.00
_cell.angle_beta   90.00
_cell.angle_gamma   90.00
#
_symmetry.space_group_name_H-M   'P 1'
#
loop_
_entity.id
_entity.type
_entity.pdbx_description
1 polymer ?
#
loop_
_entity_poly.entity_id
_entity_poly.type
_entity_poly.pdbx_seq_one_letter_code
_entity_poly.pdbx_strand_id
1 'polypeptide(L)' 'MGIVKKSLFVADLKDLVEIDLTSGAILKRHAAVGSVMLNDVSVSPKGEIFVSDSRGHKLYRYADG' A
#
# COMPACT_ATOMS: atom_id res chain seq x y z
N MET A 1 6.22 -2.91 4.14
CA MET A 1 5.55 -3.77 3.15
C MET A 1 4.60 -4.70 3.89
N GLY A 2 3.53 -5.17 3.24
CA GLY A 2 2.52 -6.04 3.86
C GLY A 2 1.99 -7.09 2.89
N ILE A 3 1.73 -8.29 3.37
CA ILE A 3 1.17 -9.38 2.55
C ILE A 3 -0.30 -9.57 2.93
N VAL A 4 -1.17 -9.60 1.93
CA VAL A 4 -2.59 -9.97 2.08
C VAL A 4 -2.94 -10.98 1.00
N LYS A 5 -3.39 -12.17 1.41
CA LYS A 5 -3.67 -13.30 0.51
C LYS A 5 -2.46 -13.63 -0.38
N LYS A 6 -2.56 -13.41 -1.70
CA LYS A 6 -1.51 -13.66 -2.70
C LYS A 6 -0.81 -12.38 -3.19
N SER A 7 -1.12 -11.23 -2.57
CA SER A 7 -0.61 -9.93 -2.97
C SER A 7 0.38 -9.39 -1.93
N LEU A 8 1.49 -8.84 -2.42
CA LEU A 8 2.42 -8.00 -1.68
C LEU A 8 2.08 -6.54 -1.93
N PHE A 9 1.89 -5.78 -0.86
CA PHE A 9 1.64 -4.35 -0.88
C PHE A 9 2.89 -3.59 -0.42
N VAL A 10 3.36 -2.66 -1.26
CA VAL A 10 4.52 -1.80 -1.00
C VAL A 10 4.17 -0.34 -1.22
N ALA A 11 4.77 0.56 -0.45
CA ALA A 11 4.68 1.99 -0.69
C ALA A 11 5.71 2.38 -1.75
N ASP A 12 5.30 3.16 -2.75
CA ASP A 12 6.13 3.68 -3.83
C ASP A 12 5.81 5.16 -4.05
N LEU A 13 6.48 6.04 -3.29
CA LEU A 13 6.40 7.51 -3.30
C LEU A 13 4.99 8.13 -3.22
N LYS A 14 4.13 7.89 -4.21
CA LYS A 14 2.75 8.38 -4.32
C LYS A 14 1.71 7.28 -4.42
N ASP A 15 2.13 6.05 -4.67
CA ASP A 15 1.26 4.91 -4.90
C ASP A 15 1.47 3.83 -3.83
N LEU A 16 0.38 3.15 -3.48
CA LEU A 16 0.45 1.82 -2.91
C LEU A 16 0.44 0.81 -4.07
N VAL A 17 1.51 0.04 -4.23
CA VAL A 17 1.66 -0.93 -5.31
C VAL A 17 1.26 -2.30 -4.82
N GLU A 18 0.36 -2.94 -5.56
CA GLU A 18 -0.06 -4.32 -5.37
C GLU A 18 0.69 -5.23 -6.35
N ILE A 19 1.39 -6.23 -5.83
CA ILE A 19 2.27 -7.13 -6.59
C ILE A 19 1.83 -8.56 -6.34
N ASP A 20 1.69 -9.35 -7.41
CA ASP A 20 1.45 -10.79 -7.28
C ASP A 20 2.69 -11.48 -6.70
N LEU A 21 2.53 -12.19 -5.59
CA LEU A 21 3.64 -12.85 -4.89
C LEU A 21 4.30 -14.00 -5.68
N THR A 22 3.60 -14.56 -6.66
CA THR A 22 4.08 -15.74 -7.39
C THR A 22 4.91 -15.35 -8.61
N SER A 23 4.39 -14.40 -9.39
CA SER A 23 4.97 -13.93 -10.64
C SER A 23 5.85 -12.69 -10.49
N GLY A 24 5.70 -11.94 -9.39
CA GLY A 24 6.34 -10.64 -9.21
C GLY A 24 5.74 -9.52 -10.08
N ALA A 25 4.65 -9.81 -10.80
CA ALA A 25 3.99 -8.82 -11.64
C ALA A 25 3.27 -7.75 -10.81
N ILE A 26 3.39 -6.49 -11.21
CA ILE A 26 2.56 -5.41 -10.65
C ILE A 26 1.12 -5.63 -11.13
N LEU A 27 0.22 -5.89 -10.19
CA LEU A 27 -1.21 -6.05 -10.46
C LEU A 27 -1.88 -4.68 -10.57
N LYS A 28 -1.60 -3.78 -9.63
CA LYS A 28 -2.21 -2.44 -9.55
C LYS A 28 -1.28 -1.43 -8.89
N ARG A 29 -1.53 -0.16 -9.21
CA ARG A 29 -0.99 1.00 -8.51
C ARG A 29 -2.16 1.82 -8.00
N HIS A 30 -2.28 1.94 -6.68
CA HIS A 30 -3.35 2.65 -6.01
C HIS A 30 -2.83 4.03 -5.58
N ALA A 31 -3.22 5.07 -6.32
CA ALA A 31 -2.75 6.42 -6.04
C ALA A 31 -3.27 6.92 -4.69
N ALA A 32 -2.37 7.32 -3.80
CA ALA A 32 -2.71 8.04 -2.58
C ALA A 32 -2.83 9.54 -2.91
N VAL A 33 -4.02 9.97 -3.34
CA VAL A 33 -4.26 11.34 -3.79
C VAL A 33 -3.89 12.34 -2.69
N GLY A 34 -3.03 13.30 -3.04
CA GLY A 34 -2.54 14.32 -2.10
C GLY A 34 -1.42 13.84 -1.18
N SER A 35 -0.87 12.64 -1.41
CA SER A 35 0.32 12.19 -0.68
C SER A 35 1.56 12.97 -1.08
N VAL A 36 2.50 13.09 -0.15
CA VAL A 36 3.79 13.76 -0.36
C VAL A 36 4.91 12.73 -0.53
N MET A 37 5.02 11.77 0.38
CA MET A 37 6.02 10.69 0.32
C MET A 37 5.56 9.50 1.17
N LEU A 38 4.94 8.52 0.51
CA LEU A 38 4.60 7.24 1.13
C LEU A 38 5.87 6.49 1.52
N ASN A 39 5.84 5.80 2.66
CA ASN A 39 7.02 5.13 3.21
C ASN A 39 6.73 3.70 3.67
N ASP A 40 5.84 3.55 4.66
CA ASP A 40 5.59 2.25 5.28
C ASP A 40 4.19 1.73 5.01
N VAL A 41 4.09 0.40 4.97
CA VAL A 41 2.84 -0.35 4.85
C VAL A 41 2.72 -1.24 6.08
N SER A 42 1.55 -1.23 6.73
CA SER A 42 1.18 -2.15 7.80
C SER A 42 -0.16 -2.81 7.51
N VAL A 43 -0.36 -4.02 8.02
CA VAL A 43 -1.58 -4.81 7.81
C VAL A 43 -2.20 -5.16 9.16
N SER A 44 -3.48 -4.86 9.34
CA SER A 44 -4.21 -5.23 10.57
C SER A 44 -4.48 -6.74 10.61
N PRO A 45 -4.79 -7.33 11.78
CA PRO A 45 -5.19 -8.73 11.87
C PRO A 45 -6.43 -9.10 11.04
N LYS A 46 -7.23 -8.11 10.64
CA LYS A 46 -8.41 -8.28 9.77
C LYS A 46 -8.05 -8.20 8.27
N GLY A 47 -6.79 -7.96 7.93
CA GLY A 47 -6.31 -7.81 6.55
C GLY A 47 -6.45 -6.40 5.98
N GLU A 48 -6.72 -5.38 6.81
CA GLU A 48 -6.80 -3.99 6.35
C GLU A 48 -5.39 -3.43 6.16
N ILE A 49 -5.16 -2.72 5.07
CA ILE A 49 -3.84 -2.19 4.72
C ILE A 49 -3.80 -0.69 5.03
N PHE A 50 -2.76 -0.28 5.74
CA PHE A 50 -2.49 1.11 6.08
C PHE A 50 -1.14 1.54 5.53
N VAL A 51 -1.06 2.77 5.03
CA VAL A 51 0.16 3.35 4.48
C VAL A 51 0.43 4.72 5.09
N SER A 52 1.65 4.91 5.59
CA SER A 52 2.12 6.19 6.14
C SER A 52 2.66 7.11 5.04
N ASP A 53 2.34 8.40 5.17
CA ASP A 53 2.95 9.47 4.39
C ASP A 53 3.86 10.31 5.28
N SER A 54 5.16 10.03 5.22
CA SER A 54 6.16 10.59 6.12
C SER A 54 6.32 12.11 5.98
N ARG A 55 5.92 12.70 4.84
CA ARG A 55 6.03 14.15 4.59
C ARG A 55 4.68 14.85 4.49
N GLY A 56 3.61 14.11 4.25
CA GLY A 56 2.24 14.64 4.20
C GLY A 56 1.52 14.57 5.54
N HIS A 57 2.13 13.94 6.55
CA HIS A 57 1.57 13.80 7.91
C HIS A 57 0.18 13.16 7.92
N LYS A 58 -0.03 12.17 7.05
CA LYS A 58 -1.30 11.45 6.88
C LYS A 58 -1.07 9.95 6.97
N LEU A 59 -2.12 9.25 7.41
CA LEU A 59 -2.24 7.81 7.27
C LEU A 59 -3.36 7.52 6.28
N TYR A 60 -3.04 6.73 5.26
CA TYR A 60 -4.01 6.24 4.29
C TYR A 60 -4.43 4.83 4.68
N ARG A 61 -5.71 4.51 4.50
CA ARG A 61 -6.21 3.14 4.58
C ARG A 61 -6.64 2.72 3.18
N TYR A 62 -6.09 1.62 2.71
CA TYR A 62 -6.60 0.96 1.53
C TYR A 62 -7.81 0.13 1.96
N ALA A 63 -8.98 0.54 1.48
CA ALA A 63 -10.21 -0.21 1.57
C ALA A 63 -10.49 -0.74 0.18
N ASP A 64 -10.66 -2.06 0.05
CA ASP A 64 -11.28 -2.61 -1.15
C ASP A 64 -12.57 -1.84 -1.40
N GLY A 65 -12.69 -1.24 -2.58
CA GLY A 65 -13.92 -0.61 -3.04
C GLY A 65 -15.04 -1.61 -3.17
#